data_AF-A0A1F6EVL5-F1
#
_entry.id   AF-A0A1F6EVL5-F1
#
_cell.length_a   1.000
_cell.length_b   1.000
_cell.length_c   1.000
_cell.angle_alpha   90.00
_cell.angle_beta   90.00
_cell.angle_gamma   90.00
#
_symmetry.space_group_name_H-M   'P 1'
#
loop_
_entity.id
_entity.type
_entity.pdbx_description
1 polymer ?
#
loop_
_entity_poly.entity_id
_entity_poly.type
_entity_poly.pdbx_seq_one_letter_code
_entity_poly.pdbx_strand_id
1 'polypeptide(L)'
;MERDQQFLEYVVKALVDNPDDVKINRTVDEMGVLLTLSVHKDDMGKVIGRSGQTAKAIRTILRVVGMKNEARVNLKIEEPEGSERGQGMGGSSSPASSEPYVRDTTVDDVIKDLKNSQ
;
A
#
# COMPACT_ATOMS: atom_id res chain seq x y z
N MET A 1 -5.08 -14.83 -11.99
CA MET A 1 -4.72 -13.60 -11.27
C MET A 1 -5.20 -12.42 -12.08
N GLU A 2 -5.74 -11.41 -11.41
CA GLU A 2 -6.15 -10.16 -12.05
C GLU A 2 -4.93 -9.31 -12.42
N ARG A 3 -5.09 -8.37 -13.37
CA ARG A 3 -3.97 -7.57 -13.90
C ARG A 3 -3.27 -6.72 -12.83
N ASP A 4 -4.02 -6.23 -11.86
CA ASP A 4 -3.54 -5.46 -10.71
C ASP A 4 -2.62 -6.31 -9.81
N GLN A 5 -3.04 -7.54 -9.49
CA GLN A 5 -2.27 -8.50 -8.71
C GLN A 5 -0.98 -8.90 -9.44
N GLN A 6 -1.07 -9.22 -10.74
CA GLN A 6 0.11 -9.58 -11.54
C GLN A 6 1.13 -8.45 -11.62
N PHE A 7 0.65 -7.21 -11.80
CA PHE A 7 1.52 -6.04 -11.81
C PHE A 7 2.24 -5.86 -10.48
N LEU A 8 1.50 -5.94 -9.35
CA LEU A 8 2.09 -5.80 -8.03
C LEU A 8 3.11 -6.91 -7.77
N GLU A 9 2.79 -8.15 -8.12
CA GLU A 9 3.69 -9.30 -7.96
C GLU A 9 4.98 -9.11 -8.76
N TYR A 10 4.86 -8.72 -10.03
CA TYR A 10 6.01 -8.47 -10.89
C TYR A 10 6.93 -7.38 -10.32
N VAL A 11 6.35 -6.26 -9.89
CA VAL A 11 7.13 -5.14 -9.35
C VAL A 11 7.80 -5.53 -8.03
N VAL A 12 7.06 -6.15 -7.11
CA VAL A 12 7.62 -6.50 -5.78
C VAL A 12 8.69 -7.57 -5.92
N LYS A 13 8.46 -8.63 -6.72
CA LYS A 13 9.47 -9.67 -6.94
C LYS A 13 10.76 -9.13 -7.57
N ALA A 14 10.69 -8.06 -8.35
CA ALA A 14 11.88 -7.40 -8.90
C ALA A 14 12.63 -6.51 -7.89
N LEU A 15 12.03 -6.17 -6.75
CA LEU A 15 12.60 -5.28 -5.72
C LEU A 15 13.20 -6.01 -4.52
N VAL A 16 12.83 -7.27 -4.30
CA VAL A 16 13.15 -8.04 -3.08
C VAL A 16 14.21 -9.10 -3.35
N ASP A 17 14.93 -9.52 -2.31
CA ASP A 17 15.89 -10.63 -2.42
C ASP A 17 15.20 -11.99 -2.24
N ASN A 18 14.05 -12.04 -1.54
CA ASN A 18 13.28 -13.25 -1.30
C ASN A 18 11.95 -13.23 -2.09
N PRO A 19 11.97 -13.46 -3.42
CA PRO A 19 10.76 -13.39 -4.25
C PRO A 19 9.74 -14.49 -3.91
N ASP A 20 10.18 -15.61 -3.33
CA ASP A 20 9.31 -16.73 -2.96
C ASP A 20 8.44 -16.43 -1.73
N ASP A 21 8.85 -15.47 -0.91
CA ASP A 21 8.11 -15.02 0.28
C ASP A 21 7.11 -13.89 -0.03
N VAL A 22 7.01 -13.47 -1.30
CA VAL A 22 6.03 -12.48 -1.75
C VAL A 22 4.66 -13.12 -1.84
N LYS A 23 3.76 -12.72 -0.95
CA LYS A 23 2.36 -13.17 -0.94
C LYS A 23 1.44 -11.98 -1.14
N ILE A 24 0.54 -12.10 -2.11
CA ILE A 24 -0.46 -11.07 -2.41
C ILE A 24 -1.84 -11.68 -2.31
N ASN A 25 -2.65 -11.15 -1.38
CA ASN A 25 -4.06 -11.48 -1.24
C ASN A 25 -4.90 -10.38 -1.88
N ARG A 26 -5.90 -10.76 -2.67
CA ARG A 26 -6.83 -9.84 -3.33
C ARG A 26 -8.24 -10.09 -2.81
N THR A 27 -8.80 -9.09 -2.13
CA THR A 27 -10.18 -9.08 -1.65
C THR A 27 -10.97 -8.05 -2.43
N VAL A 28 -12.20 -8.39 -2.84
CA VAL A 28 -13.12 -7.48 -3.50
C VAL A 28 -14.31 -7.24 -2.58
N ASP A 29 -14.67 -5.98 -2.39
CA ASP A 29 -15.83 -5.55 -1.63
C ASP A 29 -16.63 -4.49 -2.41
N GLU A 30 -17.67 -3.94 -1.78
CA GLU A 30 -18.53 -2.90 -2.37
C GLU A 30 -17.79 -1.57 -2.61
N MET A 31 -16.66 -1.33 -1.93
CA MET A 31 -15.86 -0.10 -2.05
C MET A 31 -14.72 -0.22 -3.06
N GLY A 32 -14.34 -1.44 -3.47
CA GLY A 32 -13.35 -1.71 -4.51
C GLY A 32 -12.54 -2.99 -4.27
N VAL A 33 -11.24 -2.88 -4.51
CA VAL A 33 -10.27 -3.99 -4.42
C VAL A 33 -9.22 -3.64 -3.38
N LEU A 34 -9.02 -4.53 -2.42
CA LEU A 34 -7.93 -4.47 -1.46
C LEU A 34 -6.87 -5.52 -1.82
N LEU A 35 -5.67 -5.05 -2.15
CA LEU A 35 -4.48 -5.86 -2.27
C LEU A 35 -3.71 -5.80 -0.95
N THR A 36 -3.51 -6.96 -0.33
CA THR A 36 -2.69 -7.14 0.86
C THR A 36 -1.40 -7.82 0.47
N LEU A 37 -0.27 -7.15 0.69
CA LEU A 37 1.07 -7.62 0.40
C LEU A 37 1.78 -8.03 1.69
N SER A 38 2.24 -9.27 1.75
CA SER A 38 3.13 -9.77 2.80
C SER A 38 4.47 -10.16 2.16
N VAL A 39 5.58 -9.78 2.78
CA VAL A 39 6.94 -10.04 2.29
C VAL A 39 7.86 -10.47 3.43
N HIS A 40 9.03 -11.01 3.09
CA HIS A 40 10.07 -11.29 4.07
C HIS A 40 10.51 -10.02 4.82
N LYS A 41 10.87 -10.17 6.10
CA LYS A 41 11.25 -9.04 6.98
C LYS A 41 12.41 -8.22 6.45
N ASP A 42 13.39 -8.87 5.82
CA ASP A 42 14.61 -8.22 5.31
C ASP A 42 14.32 -7.39 4.05
N ASP A 43 13.20 -7.67 3.39
CA ASP A 43 12.78 -6.98 2.17
C ASP A 43 11.79 -5.84 2.42
N MET A 44 11.25 -5.75 3.64
CA MET A 44 10.31 -4.69 4.02
C MET A 44 10.91 -3.30 3.78
N GLY A 45 12.19 -3.11 4.10
CA GLY A 45 12.89 -1.84 3.88
C GLY A 45 12.93 -1.43 2.41
N LYS A 46 13.06 -2.39 1.49
CA LYS A 46 13.13 -2.15 0.03
C LYS A 46 11.75 -1.82 -0.54
N VAL A 47 10.73 -2.55 -0.10
CA VAL A 47 9.35 -2.36 -0.55
C VAL A 47 8.79 -1.01 -0.08
N ILE A 48 9.02 -0.66 1.19
CA ILE A 48 8.60 0.65 1.72
C ILE A 48 9.44 1.77 1.08
N GLY A 49 10.75 1.56 0.97
CA GLY A 49 11.69 2.56 0.46
C GLY A 49 11.93 3.71 1.44
N ARG A 50 12.86 4.60 1.07
CA ARG A 50 13.21 5.76 1.90
C ARG A 50 11.98 6.66 2.08
N SER A 51 11.60 6.92 3.34
CA SER A 51 10.42 7.73 3.69
C SER A 51 9.10 7.23 3.07
N GLY A 52 9.00 5.93 2.72
CA GLY A 52 7.79 5.38 2.11
C GLY A 52 7.60 5.73 0.63
N GLN A 53 8.59 6.32 -0.04
CA GLN A 53 8.45 6.79 -1.43
C GLN A 53 8.18 5.66 -2.42
N THR A 54 8.83 4.50 -2.26
CA THR A 54 8.61 3.33 -3.13
C THR A 54 7.18 2.83 -2.99
N ALA A 55 6.71 2.60 -1.76
CA ALA A 55 5.32 2.19 -1.51
C ALA A 55 4.30 3.22 -2.01
N LYS A 56 4.59 4.52 -1.89
CA LYS A 56 3.74 5.60 -2.42
C LYS A 56 3.65 5.53 -3.96
N ALA A 57 4.77 5.36 -4.65
CA ALA A 57 4.80 5.23 -6.10
C ALA A 57 4.01 4.01 -6.58
N ILE A 58 4.19 2.85 -5.93
CA ILE A 58 3.44 1.63 -6.24
C ILE A 58 1.93 1.86 -6.08
N ARG A 59 1.50 2.51 -4.98
CA ARG A 59 0.09 2.87 -4.75
C ARG A 59 -0.46 3.76 -5.86
N THR A 60 0.28 4.78 -6.27
CA THR A 60 -0.14 5.68 -7.37
C THR A 60 -0.34 4.90 -8.67
N ILE A 61 0.58 4.01 -9.02
CA ILE A 61 0.46 3.21 -10.26
C ILE A 61 -0.73 2.24 -10.15
N LEU A 62 -0.93 1.59 -9.01
CA LEU A 62 -2.09 0.72 -8.77
C LEU A 62 -3.42 1.47 -8.92
N ARG A 63 -3.51 2.72 -8.46
CA ARG A 63 -4.70 3.57 -8.70
C ARG A 63 -4.98 3.74 -10.19
N VAL A 64 -3.94 4.03 -11.00
CA VAL A 64 -4.07 4.17 -12.46
C VAL A 64 -4.48 2.85 -13.14
N VAL A 65 -3.90 1.72 -12.73
CA VAL A 65 -4.25 0.39 -13.23
C VAL A 65 -5.71 0.05 -12.89
N GLY A 66 -6.16 0.37 -11.66
CA GLY A 66 -7.53 0.16 -11.21
C GLY A 66 -8.55 1.01 -11.95
N MET A 67 -8.25 2.29 -12.21
CA MET A 67 -9.13 3.19 -12.96
C MET A 67 -9.50 2.65 -14.34
N LYS A 68 -8.59 1.95 -15.01
CA LYS A 68 -8.84 1.35 -16.33
C LYS A 68 -9.86 0.20 -16.28
N ASN A 69 -10.08 -0.37 -15.11
CA ASN A 69 -11.04 -1.45 -14.87
C ASN A 69 -12.23 -0.99 -14.01
N GLU A 70 -12.46 0.33 -13.90
CA GLU A 70 -13.51 0.96 -13.07
C GLU A 70 -13.47 0.53 -11.58
N ALA A 71 -12.31 0.06 -11.11
CA ALA A 71 -12.12 -0.48 -9.78
C ALA A 71 -11.18 0.40 -8.95
N ARG A 72 -11.57 0.73 -7.72
CA ARG A 72 -10.69 1.40 -6.76
C ARG A 72 -9.75 0.38 -6.12
N VAL A 73 -8.48 0.42 -6.48
CA VAL A 73 -7.46 -0.52 -5.95
C VAL A 73 -6.67 0.14 -4.82
N ASN A 74 -6.67 -0.50 -3.65
CA ASN A 74 -5.91 -0.10 -2.46
C ASN A 74 -4.83 -1.12 -2.13
N LEU A 75 -3.69 -0.65 -1.62
CA LEU A 75 -2.56 -1.51 -1.22
C LEU A 75 -2.27 -1.38 0.28
N LYS A 76 -2.43 -2.48 1.01
CA LYS A 76 -1.96 -2.69 2.37
C LYS A 76 -0.69 -3.54 2.35
N ILE A 77 0.34 -3.11 3.08
CA ILE A 77 1.58 -3.87 3.25
C ILE A 77 1.59 -4.35 4.70
N GLU A 78 1.66 -5.66 4.91
CA GLU A 78 1.67 -6.27 6.24
C GLU A 78 3.09 -6.35 6.77
N GLU A 79 3.26 -5.90 8.02
CA GLU A 79 4.52 -6.07 8.73
C GLU A 79 4.66 -7.55 9.12
N PRO A 80 5.76 -8.23 8.75
CA PRO A 80 5.98 -9.61 9.13
C PRO A 80 6.22 -9.70 10.64
N GLU A 81 5.73 -10.77 11.25
CA GLU A 81 5.94 -11.04 12.67
C GLU A 81 7.44 -11.04 13.00
N GLY A 82 7.86 -10.23 13.99
CA GLY A 82 9.26 -10.10 14.39
C GLY A 82 10.02 -8.90 13.80
N SER A 83 9.37 -7.95 13.13
CA SER A 83 10.00 -6.67 12.80
C SER A 83 10.15 -5.79 14.04
N GLU A 84 11.20 -6.00 14.82
CA GLU A 84 11.65 -5.01 15.82
C GLU A 84 12.18 -3.77 15.09
N ARG A 85 11.28 -2.87 14.68
CA ARG A 85 11.65 -1.48 14.46
C ARG A 85 12.02 -0.91 15.84
N GLY A 86 13.33 -0.83 16.08
CA GLY A 86 13.93 -0.38 17.33
C GLY A 86 13.18 0.78 17.95
N GLN A 87 12.71 0.53 19.18
CA GLN A 87 12.24 1.50 20.13
C GLN A 87 13.42 2.42 20.50
N GLY A 88 13.68 3.44 19.68
CA GLY A 88 14.60 4.53 19.99
C GLY A 88 13.86 5.61 20.80
N MET A 89 14.22 5.72 22.07
CA MET A 89 13.64 6.62 23.07
C MET A 89 13.50 8.09 22.63
N GLY A 90 12.34 8.70 22.90
CA GLY A 90 12.19 10.16 22.94
C GLY A 90 10.75 10.70 22.87
N GLY A 91 10.01 10.66 23.99
CA GLY A 91 8.95 11.64 24.27
C GLY A 91 7.48 11.19 24.20
N SER A 92 6.94 10.84 25.37
CA SER A 92 5.56 11.09 25.84
C SER A 92 4.39 11.00 24.84
N SER A 93 3.60 9.93 24.94
CA SER A 93 2.20 9.96 25.44
C SER A 93 1.52 8.60 25.29
N SER A 94 0.76 8.23 26.32
CA SER A 94 0.02 6.97 26.47
C SER A 94 -1.29 6.95 25.64
N PRO A 95 -2.11 5.89 25.73
CA PRO A 95 -2.63 5.12 24.61
C PRO A 95 -3.99 5.62 24.09
N ALA A 96 -4.24 5.49 22.79
CA ALA A 96 -5.57 5.71 22.20
C ALA A 96 -5.68 4.81 20.96
N SER A 97 -6.41 3.70 21.09
CA SER A 97 -7.76 3.53 20.54
C SER A 97 -7.76 3.18 19.06
N SER A 98 -8.52 2.13 18.74
CA SER A 98 -9.02 1.80 17.42
C SER A 98 -9.47 3.04 16.64
N GLU A 99 -8.59 3.62 15.85
CA GLU A 99 -8.97 4.60 14.85
C GLU A 99 -9.14 3.89 13.49
N PRO A 100 -10.29 4.06 12.83
CA PRO A 100 -10.49 3.55 11.49
C PRO A 100 -9.50 4.22 10.54
N TYR A 101 -8.94 3.41 9.64
CA TYR A 101 -8.04 3.83 8.57
C TYR A 101 -8.66 5.03 7.82
N VAL A 102 -8.07 6.21 7.98
CA VAL A 102 -8.57 7.45 7.37
C VAL A 102 -8.50 7.31 5.85
N ARG A 103 -9.65 7.51 5.19
CA ARG A 103 -9.79 7.55 3.73
C ARG A 103 -8.82 8.59 3.17
N ASP A 104 -7.76 8.13 2.53
CA ASP A 104 -6.90 8.99 1.74
C ASP A 104 -7.63 9.32 0.43
N THR A 105 -8.19 10.53 0.38
CA THR A 105 -8.80 11.26 -0.75
C THR A 105 -9.64 10.46 -1.74
N THR A 106 -10.94 10.77 -1.78
CA THR A 106 -11.85 10.23 -2.76
C THR A 106 -11.58 10.83 -4.15
N VAL A 107 -11.97 10.11 -5.20
CA VAL A 107 -11.86 10.57 -6.60
C VAL A 107 -12.57 11.91 -6.80
N ASP A 108 -13.62 12.17 -6.01
CA ASP A 108 -14.37 13.42 -6.01
C ASP A 108 -13.54 14.61 -5.52
N ASP A 109 -12.61 14.38 -4.57
CA ASP A 109 -11.71 15.41 -4.05
C ASP A 109 -10.69 15.84 -5.11
N VAL A 110 -10.16 14.89 -5.88
CA VAL A 110 -9.18 15.15 -6.96
C VAL A 110 -9.84 15.86 -8.15
N ILE A 111 -11.08 15.51 -8.48
CA ILE A 111 -11.84 16.17 -9.57
C ILE A 111 -12.21 17.61 -9.18
N LYS A 112 -12.44 17.88 -7.89
CA LYS A 112 -12.80 19.20 -7.39
C LYS A 112 -11.63 20.19 -7.48
N ASP A 113 -10.41 19.75 -7.20
CA ASP A 113 -9.21 20.60 -7.30
C ASP A 113 -8.86 20.98 -8.75
N LEU A 114 -9.14 20.09 -9.72
CA LEU A 114 -8.96 20.39 -11.15
C LEU A 114 -9.95 21.42 -11.68
N LYS A 115 -11.16 21.49 -11.12
CA LYS A 115 -12.20 22.45 -11.53
C LYS A 115 -12.03 23.84 -10.91
N ASN A 116 -11.26 23.95 -9.84
CA ASN A 116 -10.98 25.22 -9.15
C ASN A 116 -9.68 25.91 -9.62
N SER A 117 -8.99 25.35 -10.61
CA SER A 117 -7.70 25.89 -11.10
C SER A 117 -7.81 26.61 -12.45
N GLN A 118 -9.01 27.08 -12.82
CA GLN A 118 -9.29 28.00 -13.94
C GLN A 118 -10.00 29.24 -13.40
#